data_AF-A0ABD3L1F8-F1
#
_entry.id   AF-A0ABD3L1F8-F1
#
_cell.length_a   1.000
_cell.length_b   1.000
_cell.length_c   1.000
_cell.angle_alpha   90.00
_cell.angle_beta   90.00
_cell.angle_gamma   90.00
#
_symmetry.space_group_name_H-M   'P 1'
#
loop_
_entity.id
_entity.type
_entity.pdbx_description
1 polymer ?
#
loop_
_entity_poly.entity_id
_entity_poly.type
_entity_poly.pdbx_seq_one_letter_code
_entity_poly.pdbx_strand_id
1 'polypeptide(L)'
;MGGIGKTTLAKVVYNKLSNEFQDCSFIADIRESSKRKGISCLQNQLILDILKGNNHVSSIDEGIRIMESRFKCKKVLILLDDVDEIDELKTLVGKHDWFKMGSKIIITTRKKSVLDYAEVNCTYELKEITMDKSLILFSRHAFLRDSPLCGYESLSHEVVTTTRGLPLALEVIGSFLWRKKQVIWQDTLKELKEVPHEKVQKKLKISYDALPSKEQQMFLDIACFFIETYSRIASYMWDDCNLHSALGIERLSFMSLIKIGYNHEFIMHDQLRDLGRAIARQEDYHDLMNRSRLWVHEEALKVLQTNKVIVTSIVDLLSFYMISLD
;
A
#
# COMPACT_ATOMS: atom_id res chain seq x y z
N MET A 1 1.73 -3.05 2.16
CA MET A 1 1.04 -2.38 1.02
C MET A 1 -0.27 -1.70 1.44
N GLY A 2 -0.73 -0.72 0.65
CA GLY A 2 -2.09 -0.15 0.74
C GLY A 2 -3.17 -1.15 0.31
N GLY A 3 -4.42 -0.96 0.77
CA GLY A 3 -5.58 -1.76 0.33
C GLY A 3 -5.71 -3.19 0.89
N ILE A 4 -4.74 -3.66 1.68
CA ILE A 4 -4.72 -5.05 2.23
C ILE A 4 -5.64 -5.28 3.44
N GLY A 5 -6.25 -4.23 4.01
CA GLY A 5 -7.22 -4.36 5.11
C GLY A 5 -6.68 -4.15 6.53
N LYS A 6 -5.52 -3.49 6.70
CA LYS A 6 -4.91 -3.21 8.04
C LYS A 6 -5.87 -2.47 8.97
N THR A 7 -6.45 -1.37 8.49
CA THR A 7 -7.45 -0.57 9.20
C THR A 7 -8.65 -1.41 9.61
N THR A 8 -9.16 -2.25 8.71
CA THR A 8 -10.31 -3.12 8.98
C THR A 8 -10.01 -4.12 10.10
N LEU A 9 -8.86 -4.81 10.03
CA LEU A 9 -8.46 -5.75 11.07
C LEU A 9 -8.28 -5.03 12.42
N ALA A 10 -7.58 -3.90 12.43
CA ALA A 10 -7.33 -3.14 13.64
C ALA A 10 -8.62 -2.63 14.29
N LYS A 11 -9.59 -2.15 13.51
CA LYS A 11 -10.93 -1.77 13.99
C LYS A 11 -11.67 -2.94 14.62
N VAL A 12 -11.63 -4.13 14.00
CA VAL A 12 -12.27 -5.34 14.56
C VAL A 12 -11.64 -5.72 15.89
N VAL A 13 -10.31 -5.69 16.00
CA VAL A 13 -9.60 -6.00 17.26
C VAL A 13 -9.91 -4.94 18.32
N TYR A 14 -9.84 -3.66 17.97
CA TYR A 14 -10.16 -2.55 18.86
C TYR A 14 -11.59 -2.67 19.43
N ASN A 15 -12.59 -2.91 18.58
CA ASN A 15 -13.98 -3.05 19.01
C ASN A 15 -14.22 -4.26 19.92
N LYS A 16 -13.43 -5.35 19.76
CA LYS A 16 -13.51 -6.51 20.65
C LYS A 16 -12.94 -6.21 22.03
N LEU A 17 -11.85 -5.43 22.08
CA LEU A 17 -11.15 -5.10 23.31
C LEU A 17 -11.76 -3.91 24.05
N SER A 18 -12.48 -3.01 23.36
CA SER A 18 -12.92 -1.72 23.92
C SER A 18 -13.71 -1.83 25.20
N ASN A 19 -14.48 -2.91 25.38
CA ASN A 19 -15.28 -3.13 26.59
C ASN A 19 -14.43 -3.47 27.83
N GLU A 20 -13.16 -3.83 27.66
CA GLU A 20 -12.22 -4.14 28.75
C GLU A 20 -11.46 -2.90 29.27
N PHE A 21 -11.67 -1.74 28.65
CA PHE A 21 -10.96 -0.50 28.94
C PHE A 21 -11.93 0.63 29.24
N GLN A 22 -11.61 1.42 30.28
CA GLN A 22 -12.43 2.58 30.67
C GLN A 22 -12.17 3.79 29.76
N ASP A 23 -10.92 3.95 29.31
CA ASP A 23 -10.46 5.08 28.53
C ASP A 23 -9.95 4.58 27.18
N CYS A 24 -10.64 4.97 26.11
CA CYS A 24 -10.41 4.48 24.76
C CYS A 24 -10.34 5.67 23.81
N SER A 25 -9.48 5.60 22.80
CA SER A 25 -9.45 6.61 21.73
C SER A 25 -9.10 5.97 20.40
N PHE A 26 -9.73 6.48 19.34
CA PHE A 26 -9.46 6.09 17.97
C PHE A 26 -9.12 7.33 17.15
N ILE A 27 -7.87 7.39 16.70
CA ILE A 27 -7.38 8.44 15.81
C ILE A 27 -7.31 7.85 14.39
N ALA A 28 -8.27 8.24 13.56
CA ALA A 28 -8.45 7.73 12.20
C ALA A 28 -7.59 8.49 11.17
N ASP A 29 -7.10 7.74 10.17
CA ASP A 29 -6.47 8.27 8.96
C ASP A 29 -5.42 9.37 9.26
N ILE A 30 -4.46 9.08 10.15
CA ILE A 30 -3.52 10.05 10.70
C ILE A 30 -2.77 10.79 9.60
N ARG A 31 -2.24 10.08 8.59
CA ARG A 31 -1.56 10.68 7.43
C ARG A 31 -2.35 11.81 6.76
N GLU A 32 -3.65 11.62 6.56
CA GLU A 32 -4.49 12.59 5.86
C GLU A 32 -5.02 13.66 6.82
N SER A 33 -5.39 13.26 8.03
CA SER A 33 -5.92 14.16 9.05
C SER A 33 -4.86 15.12 9.58
N SER A 34 -3.61 14.69 9.73
CA SER A 34 -2.48 15.54 10.16
C SER A 34 -2.21 16.64 9.13
N LYS A 35 -2.25 16.31 7.83
CA LYS A 35 -2.12 17.29 6.73
C LYS A 35 -3.30 18.26 6.65
N ARG A 36 -4.52 17.77 6.88
CA ARG A 36 -5.74 18.58 6.72
C ARG A 36 -6.03 19.49 7.92
N LYS A 37 -5.86 18.99 9.14
CA LYS A 37 -6.26 19.67 10.38
C LYS A 37 -5.09 20.03 11.28
N GLY A 38 -3.91 19.47 11.03
CA GLY A 38 -2.77 19.57 11.92
C GLY A 38 -2.73 18.44 12.96
N ILE A 39 -1.51 18.02 13.30
CA ILE A 39 -1.28 16.98 14.32
C ILE A 39 -1.75 17.41 15.72
N SER A 40 -1.74 18.71 16.02
CA SER A 40 -2.23 19.28 17.29
C SER A 40 -3.72 19.01 17.50
N CYS A 41 -4.53 19.00 16.43
CA CYS A 41 -5.95 18.63 16.54
C CYS A 41 -6.13 17.17 16.92
N LEU A 42 -5.31 16.26 16.37
CA LEU A 42 -5.35 14.84 16.70
C LEU A 42 -4.88 14.57 18.14
N GLN A 43 -3.84 15.30 18.56
CA GLN A 43 -3.37 15.28 19.94
C GLN A 43 -4.45 15.75 20.92
N ASN A 44 -5.13 16.87 20.63
CA ASN A 44 -6.23 17.36 21.45
C ASN A 44 -7.40 16.36 21.50
N GLN A 45 -7.74 15.70 20.38
CA GLN A 45 -8.73 14.64 20.38
C GLN A 45 -8.35 13.52 21.35
N LEU A 46 -7.11 13.03 21.29
CA LEU A 46 -6.63 11.97 22.18
C LEU A 46 -6.71 12.37 23.66
N ILE A 47 -6.33 13.61 23.98
CA ILE A 47 -6.42 14.16 25.35
C ILE A 47 -7.87 14.21 25.82
N LEU A 48 -8.79 14.68 24.97
CA LEU A 48 -10.22 14.76 25.27
C LEU A 48 -10.82 13.36 25.53
N ASP A 49 -10.52 12.39 24.66
CA ASP A 49 -11.06 11.03 24.75
C ASP A 49 -10.61 10.31 26.05
N ILE A 50 -9.34 10.48 26.45
CA ILE A 50 -8.75 9.77 27.58
C ILE A 50 -8.96 10.49 28.92
N LEU A 51 -8.88 11.83 28.95
CA LEU A 51 -9.03 12.60 30.18
C LEU A 51 -10.46 13.05 30.45
N LYS A 52 -11.36 13.00 29.46
CA LYS A 52 -12.81 13.28 29.57
C LYS A 52 -13.12 14.64 30.21
N GLY A 53 -12.35 15.67 29.88
CA GLY A 53 -12.51 17.04 30.40
C GLY A 53 -11.99 18.08 29.42
N ASN A 54 -12.33 19.36 29.64
CA ASN A 54 -12.00 20.46 28.72
C ASN A 54 -10.53 20.91 28.87
N ASN A 55 -9.60 20.01 28.52
CA ASN A 55 -8.16 20.26 28.53
C ASN A 55 -7.70 20.64 27.11
N HIS A 56 -8.33 21.64 26.50
CA HIS A 56 -7.87 22.12 25.19
C HIS A 56 -6.46 22.69 25.36
N VAL A 57 -5.52 22.13 24.61
CA VAL A 57 -4.13 22.53 24.69
C VAL A 57 -3.77 23.49 23.56
N SER A 58 -2.98 24.51 23.90
CA SER A 58 -2.64 25.62 22.99
C SER A 58 -1.44 25.32 22.08
N SER A 59 -0.60 24.35 22.46
CA SER A 59 0.60 23.94 21.71
C SER A 59 0.88 22.45 21.81
N ILE A 60 1.64 21.91 20.85
CA ILE A 60 2.03 20.50 20.82
C ILE A 60 2.82 20.11 22.06
N ASP A 61 3.78 20.94 22.47
CA ASP A 61 4.66 20.68 23.62
C ASP A 61 3.88 20.66 24.94
N GLU A 62 2.92 21.55 25.09
CA GLU A 62 2.01 21.53 26.23
C GLU A 62 1.18 20.24 26.25
N GLY A 63 0.74 19.77 25.08
CA GLY A 63 -0.06 18.55 24.96
C GLY A 63 0.75 17.32 25.35
N ILE A 64 2.00 17.26 24.90
CA ILE A 64 2.98 16.23 25.26
C ILE A 64 3.15 16.18 26.79
N ARG A 65 3.39 17.33 27.45
CA ARG A 65 3.55 17.38 28.92
C ARG A 65 2.30 16.92 29.67
N ILE A 66 1.11 17.28 29.17
CA ILE A 66 -0.17 16.86 29.76
C ILE A 66 -0.35 15.34 29.64
N MET A 67 -0.11 14.77 28.46
CA MET A 67 -0.24 13.34 28.24
C MET A 67 0.80 12.57 29.07
N GLU A 68 2.07 12.96 29.02
CA GLU A 68 3.13 12.33 29.81
C GLU A 68 2.83 12.30 31.31
N SER A 69 2.28 13.39 31.86
CA SER A 69 1.98 13.47 33.30
C SER A 69 0.69 12.75 33.68
N ARG A 70 -0.37 12.83 32.85
CA ARG A 70 -1.71 12.36 33.22
C ARG A 70 -2.06 10.97 32.71
N PHE A 71 -1.48 10.53 31.59
CA PHE A 71 -1.75 9.19 31.05
C PHE A 71 -1.11 8.07 31.89
N LYS A 72 -0.08 8.38 32.70
CA LYS A 72 0.62 7.42 33.58
C LYS A 72 -0.31 6.66 34.52
N CYS A 73 -1.43 7.28 34.90
CA CYS A 73 -2.43 6.68 35.79
C CYS A 73 -3.61 6.05 35.03
N LYS A 74 -3.63 6.12 33.70
CA LYS A 74 -4.73 5.65 32.85
C LYS A 74 -4.37 4.33 32.17
N LYS A 75 -5.24 3.32 32.32
CA LYS A 75 -5.18 2.09 31.54
C LYS A 75 -5.98 2.30 30.27
N VAL A 76 -5.31 2.49 29.14
CA VAL A 76 -5.94 2.95 27.89
C VAL A 76 -5.95 1.90 26.79
N LEU A 77 -6.92 1.99 25.90
CA LEU A 77 -6.90 1.36 24.59
C LEU A 77 -6.88 2.43 23.50
N ILE A 78 -5.78 2.54 22.76
CA ILE A 78 -5.62 3.53 21.69
C ILE A 78 -5.45 2.82 20.35
N LEU A 79 -6.21 3.23 19.33
CA LEU A 79 -5.96 2.85 17.94
C LEU A 79 -5.47 4.07 17.16
N LEU A 80 -4.24 3.99 16.67
CA LEU A 80 -3.63 4.94 15.75
C LEU A 80 -3.65 4.34 14.35
N ASP A 81 -4.53 4.86 13.49
CA ASP A 81 -4.70 4.32 12.14
C ASP A 81 -3.99 5.15 11.08
N ASP A 82 -3.26 4.46 10.21
CA ASP A 82 -2.56 4.99 9.05
C ASP A 82 -1.48 6.03 9.40
N VAL A 83 -0.66 5.69 10.41
CA VAL A 83 0.53 6.45 10.80
C VAL A 83 1.56 6.43 9.68
N ASP A 84 2.05 7.59 9.26
CA ASP A 84 2.98 7.74 8.15
C ASP A 84 4.36 8.20 8.60
N GLU A 85 4.46 9.01 9.65
CA GLU A 85 5.74 9.58 10.11
C GLU A 85 6.01 9.31 11.59
N ILE A 86 7.30 9.20 11.93
CA ILE A 86 7.76 8.95 13.31
C ILE A 86 7.34 10.09 14.25
N ASP A 87 7.35 11.34 13.76
CA ASP A 87 7.01 12.50 14.56
C ASP A 87 5.52 12.53 14.95
N GLU A 88 4.65 11.87 14.16
CA GLU A 88 3.24 11.67 14.53
C GLU A 88 3.13 10.78 15.78
N LEU A 89 3.94 9.70 15.89
CA LEU A 89 3.97 8.85 17.07
C LEU A 89 4.53 9.58 18.29
N LYS A 90 5.66 10.29 18.13
CA LYS A 90 6.24 11.08 19.23
C LYS A 90 5.23 12.07 19.81
N THR A 91 4.42 12.67 18.93
CA THR A 91 3.41 13.65 19.31
C THR A 91 2.20 13.01 19.99
N LEU A 92 1.74 11.85 19.52
CA LEU A 92 0.48 11.25 19.98
C LEU A 92 0.65 10.29 21.16
N VAL A 93 1.70 9.46 21.17
CA VAL A 93 1.86 8.40 22.18
C VAL A 93 3.22 8.38 22.85
N GLY A 94 4.21 9.13 22.34
CA GLY A 94 5.48 9.34 23.03
C GLY A 94 6.20 8.04 23.37
N LYS A 95 6.54 7.85 24.65
CA LYS A 95 7.26 6.68 25.17
C LYS A 95 6.34 5.71 25.91
N HIS A 96 6.78 4.46 26.06
CA HIS A 96 6.04 3.41 26.79
C HIS A 96 5.67 3.79 28.23
N ASP A 97 6.48 4.59 28.91
CA ASP A 97 6.28 5.02 30.29
C ASP A 97 5.20 6.11 30.46
N TRP A 98 4.58 6.56 29.37
CA TRP A 98 3.43 7.48 29.41
C TRP A 98 2.16 6.80 29.90
N PHE A 99 2.09 5.47 29.89
CA PHE A 99 0.85 4.74 30.12
C PHE A 99 0.94 3.80 31.32
N LYS A 100 -0.21 3.56 31.97
CA LYS A 100 -0.31 2.55 33.02
C LYS A 100 -0.10 1.15 32.44
N MET A 101 0.54 0.27 33.22
CA MET A 101 0.66 -1.16 32.91
C MET A 101 -0.71 -1.77 32.52
N GLY A 102 -0.70 -2.59 31.46
CA GLY A 102 -1.90 -3.20 30.89
C GLY A 102 -2.64 -2.35 29.86
N SER A 103 -2.14 -1.14 29.54
CA SER A 103 -2.59 -0.37 28.37
C SER A 103 -2.24 -1.07 27.06
N LYS A 104 -3.04 -0.83 26.02
CA LYS A 104 -2.83 -1.38 24.68
C LYS A 104 -2.90 -0.28 23.63
N ILE A 105 -1.87 -0.18 22.81
CA ILE A 105 -1.81 0.75 21.68
C ILE A 105 -1.68 -0.08 20.41
N ILE A 106 -2.63 0.11 19.50
CA ILE A 106 -2.67 -0.56 18.20
C ILE A 106 -2.28 0.48 17.17
N ILE A 107 -1.26 0.17 16.37
CA ILE A 107 -0.76 1.05 15.31
C ILE A 107 -0.95 0.34 13.98
N THR A 108 -1.61 0.99 13.03
CA THR A 108 -1.55 0.57 11.63
C THR A 108 -0.63 1.52 10.87
N THR A 109 0.26 0.95 10.07
CA THR A 109 1.16 1.71 9.20
C THR A 109 1.50 0.91 7.96
N ARG A 110 1.97 1.60 6.92
CA ARG A 110 2.55 1.01 5.71
C ARG A 110 4.07 0.98 5.76
N LYS A 111 4.69 1.69 6.71
CA LYS A 111 6.14 1.85 6.85
C LYS A 111 6.65 1.04 8.03
N LYS A 112 7.51 0.05 7.78
CA LYS A 112 8.07 -0.79 8.86
C LYS A 112 8.90 0.04 9.86
N SER A 113 9.61 1.06 9.38
CA SER A 113 10.45 1.95 10.18
C SER A 113 9.70 2.66 11.31
N VAL A 114 8.41 2.96 11.12
CA VAL A 114 7.56 3.56 12.16
C VAL A 114 7.40 2.59 13.35
N LEU A 115 7.30 1.29 13.09
CA LEU A 115 7.20 0.26 14.12
C LEU A 115 8.55 0.00 14.80
N ASP A 116 9.63 -0.01 14.01
CA ASP A 116 10.99 -0.21 14.52
C ASP A 116 11.39 0.92 15.48
N TYR A 117 11.08 2.18 15.13
CA TYR A 117 11.29 3.33 16.00
C TYR A 117 10.45 3.27 17.29
N ALA A 118 9.19 2.82 17.18
CA ALA A 118 8.27 2.76 18.31
C ALA A 118 8.60 1.65 19.31
N GLU A 119 9.57 0.79 19.00
CA GLU A 119 9.96 -0.36 19.83
C GLU A 119 8.72 -1.17 20.25
N VAL A 120 7.83 -1.45 19.30
CA VAL A 120 6.56 -2.13 19.58
C VAL A 120 6.79 -3.53 20.14
N ASN A 121 5.95 -3.93 21.11
CA ASN A 121 6.11 -5.25 21.75
C ASN A 121 5.80 -6.41 20.80
N CYS A 122 4.90 -6.18 19.82
CA CYS A 122 4.49 -7.17 18.84
C CYS A 122 4.27 -6.52 17.48
N THR A 123 4.68 -7.20 16.40
CA THR A 123 4.36 -6.82 15.03
C THR A 123 3.51 -7.91 14.36
N TYR A 124 2.59 -7.49 13.50
CA TYR A 124 1.79 -8.42 12.69
C TYR A 124 1.77 -7.94 11.25
N GLU A 125 2.47 -8.68 10.39
CA GLU A 125 2.40 -8.43 8.95
C GLU A 125 1.12 -9.05 8.39
N LEU A 126 0.20 -8.19 7.93
CA LEU A 126 -1.06 -8.65 7.36
C LEU A 126 -0.81 -9.29 5.99
N LYS A 127 -1.04 -10.61 5.94
CA LYS A 127 -0.95 -11.42 4.72
C LYS A 127 -2.18 -11.24 3.83
N GLU A 128 -2.00 -11.59 2.57
CA GLU A 128 -3.09 -11.67 1.59
C GLU A 128 -4.18 -12.66 2.05
N ILE A 129 -5.41 -12.35 1.69
CA ILE A 129 -6.55 -13.23 1.98
C ILE A 129 -6.54 -14.41 0.99
N THR A 130 -6.98 -15.58 1.45
CA THR A 130 -7.03 -16.78 0.62
C THR A 130 -8.06 -16.63 -0.49
N MET A 131 -7.87 -17.33 -1.61
CA MET A 131 -8.78 -17.30 -2.76
C MET A 131 -10.25 -17.53 -2.37
N ASP A 132 -10.52 -18.49 -1.47
CA ASP A 132 -11.88 -18.74 -0.98
C ASP A 132 -12.48 -17.54 -0.23
N LYS A 133 -11.68 -16.90 0.63
CA LYS A 133 -12.11 -15.71 1.37
C LYS A 133 -12.25 -14.50 0.47
N SER A 134 -11.41 -14.39 -0.55
CA SER A 134 -11.50 -13.36 -1.60
C SER A 134 -12.79 -13.50 -2.39
N LEU A 135 -13.18 -14.73 -2.75
CA LEU A 135 -14.43 -15.00 -3.44
C LEU A 135 -15.65 -14.63 -2.58
N ILE A 136 -15.63 -14.95 -1.29
CA ILE A 136 -16.68 -14.54 -0.35
C ILE A 136 -16.76 -13.01 -0.27
N LEU A 137 -15.61 -12.34 -0.07
CA LEU A 137 -15.56 -10.87 0.02
C LEU A 137 -16.12 -10.23 -1.26
N PHE A 138 -15.63 -10.65 -2.42
CA PHE A 138 -16.11 -10.19 -3.71
C PHE A 138 -17.61 -10.42 -3.87
N SER A 139 -18.09 -11.63 -3.54
CA SER A 139 -19.51 -11.99 -3.66
C SER A 139 -20.41 -11.13 -2.78
N ARG A 140 -19.95 -10.73 -1.59
CA ARG A 140 -20.69 -9.82 -0.73
C ARG A 140 -20.88 -8.45 -1.37
N HIS A 141 -19.89 -7.95 -2.09
CA HIS A 141 -19.99 -6.66 -2.79
C HIS A 141 -20.75 -6.75 -4.12
N ALA A 142 -20.55 -7.83 -4.88
CA ALA A 142 -21.18 -8.01 -6.19
C ALA A 142 -22.62 -8.55 -6.15
N PHE A 143 -22.95 -9.34 -5.12
CA PHE A 143 -24.20 -10.11 -5.03
C PHE A 143 -24.92 -10.01 -3.68
N LEU A 144 -24.34 -9.31 -2.69
CA LEU A 144 -24.88 -9.20 -1.32
C LEU A 144 -25.04 -10.55 -0.60
N ARG A 145 -24.19 -11.52 -0.94
CA ARG A 145 -24.18 -12.88 -0.35
C ARG A 145 -22.78 -13.49 -0.40
N ASP A 146 -22.61 -14.64 0.24
CA ASP A 146 -21.28 -15.26 0.41
C ASP A 146 -20.80 -16.05 -0.81
N SER A 147 -21.62 -16.17 -1.88
CA SER A 147 -21.29 -16.93 -3.08
C SER A 147 -21.77 -16.27 -4.39
N PRO A 148 -21.14 -16.57 -5.54
CA PRO A 148 -21.56 -16.05 -6.84
C PRO A 148 -22.96 -16.50 -7.26
N LEU A 149 -23.65 -15.69 -8.09
CA LEU A 149 -24.88 -16.10 -8.79
C LEU A 149 -24.62 -17.18 -9.83
N CYS A 150 -25.65 -18.00 -10.09
CA CYS A 150 -25.59 -18.99 -11.17
C CYS A 150 -25.29 -18.31 -12.50
N GLY A 151 -24.26 -18.79 -13.20
CA GLY A 151 -23.74 -18.19 -14.43
C GLY A 151 -22.70 -17.09 -14.20
N TYR A 152 -22.37 -16.72 -12.95
CA TYR A 152 -21.35 -15.73 -12.63
C TYR A 152 -20.14 -16.31 -11.89
N GLU A 153 -20.12 -17.61 -11.62
CA GLU A 153 -19.05 -18.30 -10.90
C GLU A 153 -17.70 -18.09 -11.58
N SER A 154 -17.60 -18.44 -12.87
CA SER A 154 -16.35 -18.30 -13.65
C SER A 154 -15.86 -16.86 -13.67
N LEU A 155 -16.74 -15.90 -13.92
CA LEU A 155 -16.40 -14.48 -13.96
C LEU A 155 -15.93 -13.98 -12.59
N SER A 156 -16.55 -14.44 -11.51
CA SER A 156 -16.16 -14.08 -10.14
C SER A 156 -14.78 -14.63 -9.79
N HIS A 157 -14.50 -15.88 -10.15
CA HIS A 157 -13.17 -16.46 -9.99
C HIS A 157 -12.11 -15.72 -10.81
N GLU A 158 -12.45 -15.30 -12.03
CA GLU A 158 -11.56 -14.53 -12.88
C GLU A 158 -11.24 -13.16 -12.24
N VAL A 159 -12.24 -12.44 -11.73
CA VAL A 159 -12.00 -11.16 -11.02
C VAL A 159 -11.09 -11.35 -9.81
N VAL A 160 -11.36 -12.38 -9.00
CA VAL A 160 -10.54 -12.66 -7.81
C VAL A 160 -9.09 -12.99 -8.20
N THR A 161 -8.91 -13.73 -9.29
CA THR A 161 -7.59 -14.10 -9.80
C THR A 161 -6.85 -12.88 -10.35
N THR A 162 -7.50 -12.06 -11.18
CA THR A 162 -6.92 -10.83 -11.75
C THR A 162 -6.53 -9.82 -10.67
N THR A 163 -7.30 -9.74 -9.58
CA THR A 163 -7.00 -8.83 -8.47
C THR A 163 -6.03 -9.40 -7.44
N ARG A 164 -5.60 -10.67 -7.61
CA ARG A 164 -4.82 -11.46 -6.64
C ARG A 164 -5.35 -11.35 -5.21
N GLY A 165 -6.67 -11.30 -5.07
CA GLY A 165 -7.31 -11.25 -3.76
C GLY A 165 -7.09 -9.95 -2.97
N LEU A 166 -6.59 -8.86 -3.57
CA LEU A 166 -6.44 -7.57 -2.86
C LEU A 166 -7.81 -7.05 -2.37
N PRO A 167 -8.07 -6.97 -1.05
CA PRO A 167 -9.39 -6.63 -0.53
C PRO A 167 -10.00 -5.34 -1.09
N LEU A 168 -9.19 -4.28 -1.20
CA LEU A 168 -9.63 -3.01 -1.80
C LEU A 168 -10.12 -3.18 -3.24
N ALA A 169 -9.41 -3.97 -4.06
CA ALA A 169 -9.80 -4.19 -5.45
C ALA A 169 -11.10 -4.99 -5.53
N LEU A 170 -11.23 -6.05 -4.73
CA LEU A 170 -12.43 -6.87 -4.66
C LEU A 170 -13.68 -6.06 -4.28
N GLU A 171 -13.55 -5.19 -3.29
CA GLU A 171 -14.64 -4.31 -2.85
C GLU A 171 -15.05 -3.33 -3.96
N VAL A 172 -14.08 -2.62 -4.55
CA VAL A 172 -14.33 -1.61 -5.58
C VAL A 172 -14.97 -2.24 -6.82
N ILE A 173 -14.40 -3.33 -7.32
CA ILE A 173 -14.85 -4.00 -8.53
C ILE A 173 -16.18 -4.72 -8.28
N GLY A 174 -16.32 -5.42 -7.15
CA GLY A 174 -17.58 -6.08 -6.79
C GLY A 174 -18.74 -5.07 -6.73
N SER A 175 -18.52 -3.93 -6.06
CA SER A 175 -19.53 -2.88 -5.96
C SER A 175 -19.88 -2.26 -7.32
N PHE A 176 -18.90 -2.11 -8.22
CA PHE A 176 -19.13 -1.61 -9.58
C PHE A 176 -19.95 -2.58 -10.43
N LEU A 177 -19.69 -3.89 -10.28
CA LEU A 177 -20.33 -4.96 -11.02
C LEU A 177 -21.72 -5.37 -10.47
N TRP A 178 -22.11 -4.82 -9.33
CA TRP A 178 -23.42 -5.07 -8.72
C TRP A 178 -24.56 -4.77 -9.70
N ARG A 179 -25.45 -5.77 -9.90
CA ARG A 179 -26.61 -5.73 -10.82
C ARG A 179 -26.25 -5.49 -12.30
N LYS A 180 -24.98 -5.65 -12.70
CA LYS A 180 -24.56 -5.55 -14.10
C LYS A 180 -24.79 -6.87 -14.85
N LYS A 181 -25.07 -6.76 -16.16
CA LYS A 181 -25.18 -7.91 -17.07
C LYS A 181 -23.80 -8.53 -17.31
N GLN A 182 -23.75 -9.82 -17.63
CA GLN A 182 -22.49 -10.55 -17.89
C GLN A 182 -21.60 -9.89 -18.96
N VAL A 183 -22.18 -9.24 -19.97
CA VAL A 183 -21.39 -8.50 -20.99
C VAL A 183 -20.51 -7.42 -20.35
N ILE A 184 -21.04 -6.67 -19.39
CA ILE A 184 -20.28 -5.63 -18.67
C ILE A 184 -19.20 -6.27 -17.80
N TRP A 185 -19.47 -7.43 -17.21
CA TRP A 185 -18.46 -8.17 -16.45
C TRP A 185 -17.29 -8.61 -17.33
N GLN A 186 -17.58 -9.14 -18.51
CA GLN A 186 -16.56 -9.55 -19.47
C GLN A 186 -15.72 -8.37 -19.94
N ASP A 187 -16.34 -7.25 -20.27
CA ASP A 187 -15.60 -6.05 -20.71
C ASP A 187 -14.77 -5.45 -19.56
N THR A 188 -15.32 -5.42 -18.35
CA THR A 188 -14.56 -5.01 -17.15
C THR A 188 -13.36 -5.93 -16.92
N LEU A 189 -13.52 -7.24 -17.08
CA LEU A 189 -12.43 -8.21 -16.95
C LEU A 189 -11.35 -8.03 -18.00
N LYS A 190 -11.70 -7.70 -19.24
CA LYS A 190 -10.73 -7.38 -20.30
C LYS A 190 -9.90 -6.15 -19.90
N GLU A 191 -10.56 -5.08 -19.45
CA GLU A 191 -9.87 -3.87 -18.99
C GLU A 191 -8.95 -4.15 -17.80
N LEU A 192 -9.43 -4.94 -16.81
CA LEU A 192 -8.66 -5.27 -15.61
C LEU A 192 -7.41 -6.10 -15.87
N LYS A 193 -7.36 -6.88 -16.97
CA LYS A 193 -6.15 -7.60 -17.39
C LYS A 193 -5.08 -6.67 -17.93
N GLU A 194 -5.46 -5.48 -18.40
CA GLU A 194 -4.53 -4.50 -18.94
C GLU A 194 -4.06 -3.52 -17.86
N VAL A 195 -4.99 -3.00 -17.05
CA VAL A 195 -4.74 -1.93 -16.09
C VAL A 195 -5.68 -2.09 -14.88
N PRO A 196 -5.23 -1.87 -13.63
CA PRO A 196 -6.12 -1.94 -12.48
C PRO A 196 -7.25 -0.91 -12.56
N HIS A 197 -8.39 -1.16 -11.92
CA HIS A 197 -9.49 -0.19 -11.90
C HIS A 197 -9.02 1.19 -11.36
N GLU A 198 -9.47 2.29 -11.98
CA GLU A 198 -8.99 3.67 -11.70
C GLU A 198 -9.01 4.03 -10.19
N LYS A 199 -10.10 3.70 -9.48
CA LYS A 199 -10.19 3.91 -8.02
C LYS A 199 -9.16 3.12 -7.21
N VAL A 200 -8.78 1.92 -7.66
CA VAL A 200 -7.73 1.11 -7.03
C VAL A 200 -6.37 1.74 -7.31
N GLN A 201 -6.11 2.13 -8.56
CA GLN A 201 -4.88 2.84 -8.94
C GLN A 201 -4.68 4.08 -8.06
N LYS A 202 -5.69 4.95 -7.96
CA LYS A 202 -5.63 6.19 -7.14
C LYS A 202 -5.20 5.91 -5.70
N LYS A 203 -5.68 4.83 -5.10
CA LYS A 203 -5.33 4.45 -3.71
C LYS A 203 -3.95 3.83 -3.58
N LEU A 204 -3.53 3.00 -4.52
CA LEU A 204 -2.19 2.41 -4.52
C LEU A 204 -1.10 3.45 -4.86
N LYS A 205 -1.41 4.38 -5.75
CA LYS A 205 -0.52 5.46 -6.19
C LYS A 205 -0.11 6.41 -5.06
N ILE A 206 -0.88 6.51 -3.97
CA ILE A 206 -0.50 7.29 -2.78
C ILE A 206 0.89 6.89 -2.24
N SER A 207 1.21 5.58 -2.23
CA SER A 207 2.52 5.12 -1.78
C SER A 207 3.63 5.38 -2.81
N TYR A 208 3.30 5.36 -4.10
CA TYR A 208 4.23 5.68 -5.19
C TYR A 208 4.55 7.17 -5.25
N ASP A 209 3.55 8.04 -5.16
CA ASP A 209 3.70 9.51 -5.21
C ASP A 209 4.50 10.05 -4.01
N ALA A 210 4.60 9.28 -2.93
CA ALA A 210 5.42 9.62 -1.76
C ALA A 210 6.91 9.20 -1.91
N LEU A 211 7.26 8.45 -2.95
CA LEU A 211 8.67 8.13 -3.25
C LEU A 211 9.38 9.34 -3.88
N PRO A 212 10.68 9.54 -3.60
CA PRO A 212 11.48 10.45 -4.38
C PRO A 212 11.66 9.95 -5.82
N SER A 213 12.03 10.86 -6.72
CA SER A 213 12.09 10.60 -8.17
C SER A 213 12.95 9.39 -8.56
N LYS A 214 14.12 9.19 -7.91
CA LYS A 214 15.00 8.05 -8.21
C LYS A 214 14.34 6.71 -7.89
N GLU A 215 13.69 6.60 -6.74
CA GLU A 215 13.00 5.39 -6.30
C GLU A 215 11.71 5.15 -7.08
N GLN A 216 11.06 6.20 -7.58
CA GLN A 216 9.97 6.06 -8.55
C GLN A 216 10.46 5.37 -9.83
N GLN A 217 11.62 5.77 -10.36
CA GLN A 217 12.21 5.10 -11.52
C GLN A 217 12.51 3.62 -11.22
N MET A 218 13.11 3.31 -10.07
CA MET A 218 13.35 1.91 -9.67
C MET A 218 12.06 1.11 -9.51
N PHE A 219 11.00 1.69 -8.95
CA PHE A 219 9.70 1.04 -8.86
C PHE A 219 9.15 0.67 -10.24
N LEU A 220 9.23 1.60 -11.19
CA LEU A 220 8.79 1.37 -12.57
C LEU A 220 9.66 0.31 -13.28
N ASP A 221 10.98 0.33 -13.07
CA ASP A 221 11.91 -0.67 -13.60
C ASP A 221 11.56 -2.06 -13.07
N ILE A 222 11.32 -2.20 -11.75
CA ILE A 222 10.91 -3.48 -11.17
C ILE A 222 9.59 -3.92 -11.78
N ALA A 223 8.57 -3.06 -11.82
CA ALA A 223 7.25 -3.40 -12.35
C ALA A 223 7.27 -3.83 -13.83
N CYS A 224 8.18 -3.26 -14.62
CA CYS A 224 8.29 -3.55 -16.04
C CYS A 224 9.17 -4.76 -16.34
N PHE A 225 10.33 -4.89 -15.68
CA PHE A 225 11.40 -5.77 -16.15
C PHE A 225 11.96 -6.74 -15.12
N PHE A 226 11.96 -6.40 -13.82
CA PHE A 226 12.75 -7.14 -12.83
C PHE A 226 11.93 -7.96 -11.83
N ILE A 227 10.64 -8.19 -12.08
CA ILE A 227 9.85 -9.11 -11.26
C ILE A 227 10.44 -10.51 -11.35
N GLU A 228 10.54 -11.20 -10.22
CA GLU A 228 11.11 -12.55 -10.09
C GLU A 228 12.57 -12.66 -10.57
N THR A 229 13.24 -11.52 -10.81
CA THR A 229 14.66 -11.44 -11.17
C THR A 229 15.51 -11.18 -9.95
N TYR A 230 16.73 -11.71 -9.92
CA TYR A 230 17.72 -11.46 -8.87
C TYR A 230 18.00 -9.96 -8.70
N SER A 231 17.81 -9.45 -7.48
CA SER A 231 17.92 -8.03 -7.16
C SER A 231 19.28 -7.44 -7.51
N ARG A 232 20.33 -8.26 -7.41
CA ARG A 232 21.71 -7.91 -7.74
C ARG A 232 21.88 -7.44 -9.20
N ILE A 233 21.10 -7.99 -10.13
CA ILE A 233 21.19 -7.61 -11.56
C ILE A 233 20.74 -6.16 -11.73
N ALA A 234 19.57 -5.82 -11.20
CA ALA A 234 19.08 -4.44 -11.24
C ALA A 234 19.96 -3.48 -10.43
N SER A 235 20.51 -3.95 -9.30
CA SER A 235 21.42 -3.13 -8.47
C SER A 235 22.62 -2.62 -9.25
N TYR A 236 23.30 -3.48 -10.00
CA TYR A 236 24.44 -3.05 -10.82
C TYR A 236 24.05 -1.99 -11.84
N MET A 237 22.95 -2.22 -12.57
CA MET A 237 22.44 -1.28 -13.55
C MET A 237 22.10 0.09 -12.93
N TRP A 238 21.43 0.09 -11.79
CA TRP A 238 21.05 1.30 -11.08
C TRP A 238 22.24 2.07 -10.52
N ASP A 239 23.26 1.36 -10.02
CA ASP A 239 24.46 2.01 -9.48
C ASP A 239 25.31 2.66 -10.58
N ASP A 240 25.43 2.03 -11.75
CA ASP A 240 26.07 2.63 -12.94
C ASP A 240 25.32 3.91 -13.40
N CYS A 241 24.01 3.97 -13.14
CA CYS A 241 23.15 5.13 -13.43
C CYS A 241 23.06 6.14 -12.26
N ASN A 242 23.88 6.01 -11.22
CA ASN A 242 23.85 6.86 -10.01
C ASN A 242 22.47 6.92 -9.31
N LEU A 243 21.70 5.83 -9.38
CA LEU A 243 20.39 5.72 -8.73
C LEU A 243 20.48 5.27 -7.27
N HIS A 244 21.64 4.79 -6.80
CA HIS A 244 21.89 4.31 -5.43
C HIS A 244 21.00 3.12 -5.04
N SER A 245 21.29 1.96 -5.65
CA SER A 245 20.46 0.76 -5.58
C SER A 245 20.11 0.33 -4.16
N ALA A 246 21.09 0.33 -3.24
CA ALA A 246 20.90 -0.09 -1.86
C ALA A 246 19.83 0.76 -1.13
N LEU A 247 19.92 2.09 -1.27
CA LEU A 247 18.96 3.02 -0.66
C LEU A 247 17.56 2.85 -1.27
N GLY A 248 17.48 2.68 -2.59
CA GLY A 248 16.20 2.55 -3.26
C GLY A 248 15.49 1.23 -2.94
N ILE A 249 16.20 0.10 -2.94
CA ILE A 249 15.66 -1.21 -2.55
C ILE A 249 15.17 -1.16 -1.11
N GLU A 250 15.97 -0.58 -0.21
CA GLU A 250 15.61 -0.42 1.19
C GLU A 250 14.32 0.41 1.34
N ARG A 251 14.22 1.57 0.68
CA ARG A 251 13.03 2.43 0.71
C ARG A 251 11.78 1.75 0.15
N LEU A 252 11.88 1.09 -1.00
CA LEU A 252 10.76 0.38 -1.61
C LEU A 252 10.27 -0.77 -0.71
N SER A 253 11.20 -1.51 -0.08
CA SER A 253 10.90 -2.55 0.90
C SER A 253 10.23 -1.97 2.15
N PHE A 254 10.76 -0.86 2.68
CA PHE A 254 10.21 -0.18 3.85
C PHE A 254 8.79 0.32 3.64
N MET A 255 8.45 0.80 2.45
CA MET A 255 7.10 1.20 2.09
C MET A 255 6.18 0.02 1.73
N SER A 256 6.70 -1.22 1.84
CA SER A 256 6.01 -2.46 1.48
C SER A 256 5.48 -2.42 0.04
N LEU A 257 6.27 -1.84 -0.87
CA LEU A 257 6.01 -1.82 -2.31
C LEU A 257 6.64 -3.02 -3.02
N ILE A 258 7.73 -3.54 -2.46
CA ILE A 258 8.40 -4.77 -2.88
C ILE A 258 8.74 -5.63 -1.67
N LYS A 259 9.09 -6.88 -1.93
CA LYS A 259 9.78 -7.79 -1.01
C LYS A 259 10.99 -8.39 -1.71
N ILE A 260 11.98 -8.79 -0.94
CA ILE A 260 13.09 -9.62 -1.43
C ILE A 260 12.78 -11.06 -1.04
N GLY A 261 12.68 -11.93 -2.03
CA GLY A 261 12.44 -13.35 -1.84
C GLY A 261 13.65 -14.09 -1.26
N TYR A 262 13.47 -15.39 -1.01
CA TYR A 262 14.53 -16.23 -0.43
C TYR A 262 15.73 -16.39 -1.36
N ASN A 263 15.52 -16.34 -2.67
CA ASN A 263 16.58 -16.43 -3.67
C ASN A 263 17.13 -15.03 -4.03
N HIS A 264 16.84 -14.00 -3.23
CA HIS A 264 17.20 -12.61 -3.49
C HIS A 264 16.54 -12.02 -4.75
N GLU A 265 15.36 -12.51 -5.11
CA GLU A 265 14.55 -12.01 -6.22
C GLU A 265 13.60 -10.89 -5.79
N PHE A 266 13.27 -9.97 -6.70
CA PHE A 266 12.21 -8.99 -6.42
C PHE A 266 10.83 -9.63 -6.50
N ILE A 267 10.05 -9.44 -5.45
CA ILE A 267 8.65 -9.81 -5.40
C ILE A 267 7.83 -8.52 -5.30
N MET A 268 6.91 -8.33 -6.25
CA MET A 268 5.97 -7.21 -6.28
C MET A 268 4.55 -7.77 -6.43
N HIS A 269 3.61 -7.25 -5.63
CA HIS A 269 2.21 -7.65 -5.75
C HIS A 269 1.66 -7.25 -7.12
N ASP A 270 0.87 -8.13 -7.77
CA ASP A 270 0.33 -7.92 -9.12
C ASP A 270 -0.32 -6.55 -9.32
N GLN A 271 -1.19 -6.12 -8.41
CA GLN A 271 -1.82 -4.79 -8.47
C GLN A 271 -0.82 -3.60 -8.40
N LEU A 272 0.36 -3.76 -7.78
CA LEU A 272 1.44 -2.75 -7.84
C LEU A 272 2.21 -2.83 -9.15
N ARG A 273 2.50 -4.04 -9.64
CA ARG A 273 3.09 -4.25 -10.98
C ARG A 273 2.24 -3.58 -12.05
N ASP A 274 0.96 -3.90 -12.05
CA ASP A 274 0.00 -3.42 -13.05
C ASP A 274 -0.21 -1.90 -12.92
N LEU A 275 -0.09 -1.34 -11.70
CA LEU A 275 -0.01 0.11 -11.50
C LEU A 275 1.24 0.71 -12.14
N GLY A 276 2.43 0.14 -11.89
CA GLY A 276 3.69 0.65 -12.46
C GLY A 276 3.67 0.61 -13.99
N ARG A 277 3.18 -0.47 -14.56
CA ARG A 277 2.94 -0.62 -16.00
C ARG A 277 1.94 0.42 -16.52
N ALA A 278 0.83 0.66 -15.82
CA ALA A 278 -0.12 1.70 -16.19
C ALA A 278 0.49 3.11 -16.17
N ILE A 279 1.38 3.41 -15.21
CA ILE A 279 2.10 4.68 -15.14
C ILE A 279 3.05 4.83 -16.33
N ALA A 280 3.82 3.80 -16.69
CA ALA A 280 4.70 3.84 -17.85
C ALA A 280 3.91 4.02 -19.18
N ARG A 281 2.73 3.39 -19.31
CA ARG A 281 1.81 3.61 -20.44
C ARG A 281 1.27 5.04 -20.52
N GLN A 282 1.08 5.70 -19.37
CA GLN A 282 0.56 7.06 -19.28
C GLN A 282 1.53 8.15 -19.74
N GLU A 283 2.81 7.83 -19.92
CA GLU A 283 3.81 8.78 -20.41
C GLU A 283 3.47 9.25 -21.83
N ASP A 284 3.07 8.32 -22.71
CA ASP A 284 2.45 8.63 -24.00
C ASP A 284 1.55 7.48 -24.46
N TYR A 285 0.25 7.74 -24.57
CA TYR A 285 -0.71 6.73 -25.02
C TYR A 285 -0.64 6.44 -26.52
N HIS A 286 -0.22 7.42 -27.32
CA HIS A 286 -0.30 7.37 -28.77
C HIS A 286 1.01 6.91 -29.40
N ASP A 287 2.14 7.27 -28.80
CA ASP A 287 3.45 6.95 -29.33
C ASP A 287 4.25 6.08 -28.37
N LEU A 288 4.52 4.83 -28.79
CA LEU A 288 5.38 3.90 -28.06
C LEU A 288 6.80 4.43 -27.91
N MET A 289 7.25 5.29 -28.84
CA MET A 289 8.61 5.83 -28.85
C MET A 289 8.86 6.88 -27.76
N ASN A 290 7.80 7.51 -27.27
CA ASN A 290 7.90 8.53 -26.22
C ASN A 290 7.79 7.93 -24.81
N ARG A 291 7.57 6.61 -24.70
CA ARG A 291 7.55 5.91 -23.41
C ARG A 291 8.97 5.55 -22.99
N SER A 292 9.28 5.79 -21.72
CA SER A 292 10.54 5.40 -21.11
C SER A 292 10.70 3.89 -20.95
N ARG A 293 9.59 3.13 -20.94
CA ARG A 293 9.58 1.68 -20.68
C ARG A 293 8.59 0.95 -21.59
N LEU A 294 9.06 -0.10 -22.24
CA LEU A 294 8.26 -1.03 -23.05
C LEU A 294 8.51 -2.45 -22.55
N TRP A 295 7.55 -3.02 -21.84
CA TRP A 295 7.64 -4.39 -21.30
C TRP A 295 6.86 -5.42 -22.12
N VAL A 296 6.09 -4.97 -23.12
CA VAL A 296 5.41 -5.86 -24.06
C VAL A 296 6.37 -6.16 -25.19
N HIS A 297 6.78 -7.41 -25.32
CA HIS A 297 7.78 -7.86 -26.31
C HIS A 297 7.44 -7.39 -27.74
N GLU A 298 6.19 -7.54 -28.17
CA GLU A 298 5.72 -7.11 -29.49
C GLU A 298 5.84 -5.59 -29.71
N GLU A 299 5.53 -4.79 -28.68
CA GLU A 299 5.66 -3.32 -28.74
C GLU A 299 7.14 -2.91 -28.83
N ALA A 300 7.99 -3.54 -28.02
CA ALA A 300 9.43 -3.31 -28.03
C ALA A 300 10.06 -3.67 -29.38
N LEU A 301 9.73 -4.84 -29.95
CA LEU A 301 10.20 -5.24 -31.27
C LEU A 301 9.76 -4.27 -32.37
N LYS A 302 8.52 -3.79 -32.33
CA LYS A 302 8.00 -2.85 -33.33
C LYS A 302 8.79 -1.53 -33.33
N VAL A 303 9.10 -1.00 -32.15
CA VAL A 303 9.92 0.22 -32.01
C VAL A 303 11.34 -0.02 -32.55
N LEU A 304 11.94 -1.17 -32.24
CA LEU A 304 13.29 -1.52 -32.70
C LEU A 304 13.37 -1.73 -34.22
N GLN A 305 12.36 -2.36 -34.84
CA GLN A 305 12.33 -2.57 -36.29
C GLN A 305 12.13 -1.26 -37.07
N THR A 306 11.44 -0.29 -36.46
CA THR A 306 11.17 1.02 -37.06
C THR A 306 12.40 1.94 -36.99
N ASN A 307 13.25 1.77 -35.98
CA ASN A 307 14.49 2.51 -35.82
C ASN A 307 15.73 1.67 -36.18
N LYS A 308 16.34 1.92 -37.34
CA LYS A 308 17.78 1.66 -37.47
C LYS A 308 18.53 2.72 -36.64
N VAL A 309 18.76 2.55 -35.32
CA VAL A 309 19.91 3.13 -34.56
C VAL A 309 19.87 2.93 -33.02
N ILE A 310 21.04 2.49 -32.52
CA ILE A 310 21.77 2.71 -31.25
C ILE A 310 21.03 2.50 -29.92
N VAL A 311 21.40 1.40 -29.27
CA VAL A 311 21.28 1.18 -27.81
C VAL A 311 22.09 2.26 -27.08
N THR A 312 21.42 3.23 -26.48
CA THR A 312 22.06 4.39 -25.83
C THR A 312 22.40 4.18 -24.36
N SER A 313 21.89 3.11 -23.72
CA SER A 313 22.22 2.81 -22.32
C SER A 313 22.28 1.30 -22.03
N ILE A 314 23.00 0.93 -20.99
CA ILE A 314 23.03 -0.44 -20.44
C ILE A 314 21.63 -0.88 -19.98
N VAL A 315 20.77 0.07 -19.58
CA VAL A 315 19.37 -0.19 -19.22
C VAL A 315 18.59 -0.74 -20.40
N ASP A 316 18.75 -0.13 -21.59
CA ASP A 316 18.08 -0.59 -22.81
C ASP A 316 18.57 -1.99 -23.21
N LEU A 317 19.87 -2.27 -23.01
CA LEU A 317 20.52 -3.53 -23.37
C LEU A 317 20.14 -4.67 -22.41
N LEU A 318 20.01 -4.39 -21.11
CA LEU A 318 19.55 -5.36 -20.10
C LEU A 318 18.03 -5.56 -20.15
N SER A 319 17.26 -4.50 -20.36
CA SER A 319 15.81 -4.62 -20.63
C SER A 319 15.58 -5.49 -21.86
N PHE A 320 16.38 -5.31 -22.92
CA PHE A 320 16.34 -6.13 -24.13
C PHE A 320 16.74 -7.59 -23.89
N TYR A 321 17.81 -7.85 -23.11
CA TYR A 321 18.22 -9.21 -22.75
C TYR A 321 17.14 -9.93 -21.93
N MET A 322 16.45 -9.23 -21.03
CA MET A 322 15.37 -9.81 -20.22
C MET A 322 14.09 -10.02 -21.03
N ILE A 323 13.71 -9.08 -21.92
CA ILE A 323 12.55 -9.21 -22.81
C ILE A 323 12.71 -10.35 -23.81
N SER A 324 13.95 -10.72 -24.19
CA SER A 324 14.21 -11.80 -25.16
C SER A 324 14.31 -13.21 -24.54
N LEU A 325 14.21 -13.33 -23.22
CA LEU A 325 14.27 -14.60 -22.49
C LEU A 325 12.88 -15.16 -22.09
N ASP A 326 11.82 -14.37 -22.20
CA ASP A 326 10.41 -14.75 -21.96
C ASP A 326 9.68 -15.16 -23.25
#